data_AF-A0A6J4KEQ0-F1
#
_entry.id   AF-A0A6J4KEQ0-F1
#
_cell.length_a   1.000
_cell.length_b   1.000
_cell.length_c   1.000
_cell.angle_alpha   90.00
_cell.angle_beta   90.00
_cell.angle_gamma   90.00
#
_symmetry.space_group_name_H-M   'P 1'
#
loop_
_entity.id
_entity.type
_entity.pdbx_description
1 polymer ?
#
loop_
_entity_poly.entity_id
_entity_poly.type
_entity_poly.pdbx_seq_one_letter_code
_entity_poly.pdbx_strand_id
1 'polypeptide(L)' 'MSVGLLIVVIIGIWLAFKAVGTVMKLAIWALVLFAAYWLIAPYLGLPAPGGG' A
#
# COMPACT_ATOMS: atom_id res chain seq x y z
N MET A 1 -16.06 -28.79 -19.19
CA MET A 1 -15.46 -28.07 -18.04
C MET A 1 -16.57 -27.70 -17.07
N SER A 2 -16.44 -28.03 -15.79
CA SER A 2 -17.47 -27.73 -14.78
C SER A 2 -17.45 -26.26 -14.38
N VAL A 3 -18.63 -25.65 -14.19
CA VAL A 3 -18.80 -24.23 -13.86
C VAL A 3 -18.07 -23.84 -12.57
N GLY A 4 -17.98 -24.77 -11.60
CA GLY A 4 -17.23 -24.54 -10.35
C GLY A 4 -15.74 -24.24 -10.57
N LEU A 5 -15.09 -24.88 -11.54
CA LEU A 5 -13.68 -24.61 -11.86
C LEU A 5 -13.49 -23.22 -12.47
N LEU A 6 -14.43 -22.76 -13.30
CA LEU A 6 -14.38 -21.42 -13.89
C LEU A 6 -14.47 -20.34 -12.81
N ILE A 7 -15.34 -20.52 -11.82
CA ILE A 7 -15.52 -19.57 -10.71
C ILE A 7 -14.23 -19.45 -9.90
N VAL A 8 -13.60 -20.57 -9.55
CA VAL A 8 -12.35 -20.58 -8.77
C VAL A 8 -11.22 -19.87 -9.52
N VAL A 9 -11.08 -20.10 -10.82
CA VAL A 9 -10.06 -19.46 -11.65
C VAL A 9 -10.29 -17.95 -11.73
N ILE A 10 -11.53 -17.51 -11.98
CA ILE A 10 -11.88 -16.08 -12.07
C ILE A 10 -11.62 -15.37 -10.74
N ILE A 11 -12.03 -15.98 -9.63
CA ILE A 11 -11.79 -15.44 -8.28
C ILE A 11 -10.29 -15.37 -7.99
N GLY A 12 -9.53 -16.43 -8.29
CA GLY A 12 -8.07 -16.44 -8.09
C GLY A 12 -7.35 -15.32 -8.85
N ILE A 13 -7.72 -15.11 -10.11
CA ILE A 13 -7.19 -14.03 -10.94
C ILE A 13 -7.58 -12.66 -10.35
N TRP A 14 -8.83 -12.49 -9.96
CA TRP A 14 -9.29 -11.24 -9.35
C TRP A 14 -8.57 -10.92 -8.03
N LEU A 15 -8.37 -11.91 -7.15
CA LEU A 15 -7.60 -11.73 -5.91
C LEU A 15 -6.13 -11.38 -6.20
N ALA A 16 -5.51 -12.01 -7.19
CA ALA A 16 -4.13 -11.70 -7.57
C ALA A 16 -3.96 -10.23 -7.96
N PHE A 17 -4.84 -9.70 -8.81
CA PHE A 17 -4.82 -8.28 -9.19
C PHE A 17 -5.23 -7.35 -8.05
N LYS A 18 -6.17 -7.78 -7.19
CA LYS A 18 -6.62 -6.99 -6.04
C LYS A 18 -5.54 -6.85 -4.97
N ALA A 19 -4.69 -7.85 -4.80
CA ALA A 19 -3.54 -7.80 -3.91
C ALA A 19 -2.56 -6.71 -4.35
N VAL A 20 -2.24 -6.62 -5.65
CA VAL A 20 -1.36 -5.58 -6.21
C VAL A 20 -1.93 -4.17 -5.97
N GLY A 21 -3.23 -3.98 -6.23
CA GLY A 21 -3.90 -2.70 -5.96
C GLY A 21 -3.86 -2.30 -4.47
N THR A 22 -3.90 -3.29 -3.57
CA THR A 22 -3.83 -3.07 -2.12
C THR A 22 -2.40 -2.71 -1.67
N VAL A 23 -1.40 -3.41 -2.19
CA VAL A 23 0.02 -3.14 -1.92
C VAL A 23 0.40 -1.75 -2.43
N MET A 24 -0.03 -1.37 -3.63
CA MET A 24 0.20 -0.04 -4.19
C MET A 24 -0.42 1.06 -3.31
N LYS A 25 -1.65 0.85 -2.83
CA LYS A 25 -2.30 1.77 -1.88
C LYS A 25 -1.51 1.90 -0.58
N LEU A 26 -1.05 0.79 -0.01
CA LEU A 26 -0.23 0.80 1.20
C LEU A 26 1.10 1.54 0.98
N ALA A 27 1.75 1.33 -0.15
CA ALA A 27 2.99 2.04 -0.49
C ALA A 27 2.77 3.55 -0.60
N ILE A 28 1.68 3.99 -1.26
CA ILE A 28 1.32 5.41 -1.35
C ILE A 28 1.04 5.97 0.05
N TRP A 29 0.28 5.26 0.88
CA TRP A 29 0.02 5.68 2.26
C TRP A 29 1.29 5.78 3.11
N ALA A 30 2.22 4.83 2.97
CA ALA A 30 3.52 4.90 3.65
C ALA A 30 4.32 6.13 3.22
N LEU A 31 4.32 6.44 1.92
CA LEU A 31 4.96 7.65 1.39
C LEU A 31 4.29 8.93 1.90
N VAL A 32 2.95 8.96 1.95
CA VAL A 32 2.18 10.08 2.50
C VAL A 32 2.48 10.28 3.98
N LEU A 33 2.53 9.21 4.78
CA LEU A 33 2.87 9.29 6.20
C LEU A 33 4.31 9.76 6.40
N PHE A 34 5.25 9.29 5.58
CA PHE A 34 6.63 9.74 5.61
C PHE A 34 6.74 11.24 5.29
N ALA A 35 6.08 11.70 4.23
CA ALA A 35 6.05 13.12 3.85
C ALA A 35 5.38 13.99 4.92
N ALA A 36 4.28 13.51 5.51
CA ALA A 36 3.60 14.18 6.61
C ALA A 36 4.50 14.27 7.85
N TYR A 37 5.17 13.18 8.21
CA TYR A 37 6.15 13.18 9.31
C TYR A 37 7.28 14.18 9.03
N TRP A 38 7.84 14.18 7.81
CA TRP A 38 8.89 15.11 7.44
C TRP A 38 8.47 16.59 7.58
N LEU A 39 7.24 16.92 7.19
CA LEU A 39 6.70 18.27 7.30
C LEU A 39 6.39 18.68 8.74
N ILE A 40 5.91 17.74 9.57
CA ILE A 40 5.47 18.02 10.94
C ILE A 40 6.65 17.94 11.93
N ALA A 41 7.67 17.13 11.65
CA ALA A 41 8.87 16.96 12.47
C ALA A 41 9.53 18.28 12.93
N PRO A 42 9.77 19.30 12.07
CA PRO A 42 10.38 20.55 12.51
C PRO A 42 9.50 21.35 13.48
N TYR A 43 8.17 21.25 13.36
CA TYR A 43 7.24 21.93 14.27
C TYR A 43 7.10 21.22 15.62
N LEU A 44 7.37 19.91 15.65
CA LEU A 44 7.32 19.09 16.87
C LEU A 44 8.68 18.91 17.55
N GLY A 45 9.76 19.50 17.01
CA GLY A 45 11.12 19.32 17.55
C GLY A 45 11.64 17.88 17.46
N LEU A 46 11.02 17.07 16.59
CA LEU A 46 11.40 15.68 16.37
C LEU A 46 12.58 15.61 15.38
N PRO A 47 13.49 14.63 15.53
CA PRO A 47 14.60 14.46 14.61
C PRO A 47 14.08 14.18 13.19
N ALA A 48 14.56 14.98 12.22
CA ALA A 48 14.22 14.80 10.82
C ALA A 48 14.80 13.45 10.32
N PRO A 49 14.06 12.67 9.52
CA PRO A 49 14.53 11.38 9.00
C PRO A 49 15.78 11.40 8.12
N GLY A 50 16.33 12.59 7.80
CA GLY A 50 17.51 12.75 6.95
C GLY A 50 18.52 13.77 7.47
N GLY A 51 18.53 14.06 8.77
CA GLY A 51 19.61 14.80 9.42
C GLY A 51 20.67 13.84 9.96
N GLY A 52 21.94 14.05 9.59
CA GLY A 52 23.10 13.50 10.29
C GLY A 52 23.34 14.16 11.64
#